data_AF-A0A379FUL4-F1
#
_entry.id   AF-A0A379FUL4-F1
#
_cell.length_a   1.000
_cell.length_b   1.000
_cell.length_c   1.000
_cell.angle_alpha   90.00
_cell.angle_beta   90.00
_cell.angle_gamma   90.00
#
_symmetry.space_group_name_H-M   'P 1'
#
loop_
_entity.id
_entity.type
_entity.pdbx_description
1 polymer ?
#
loop_
_entity_poly.entity_id
_entity_poly.type
_entity_poly.pdbx_seq_one_letter_code
_entity_poly.pdbx_strand_id
1 'polypeptide(L)'
;MVGATPDIAGSILPKSVTTPIAMAVADSVGGIPAISAACVLFVGILGAMFGHSLFDVLRVRTHASRGLAMGTASHALGTARCAEVNYIEGAYSSLALMTCGVITSLIAPFIFPVILHLFS
;
A
#
# COMPACT_ATOMS: atom_id res chain seq x y z
N MET A 1 -17.93 3.95 10.01
CA MET A 1 -17.46 4.40 11.33
C MET A 1 -18.58 4.48 12.37
N VAL A 2 -19.86 4.52 11.97
CA VAL A 2 -21.00 4.27 12.87
C VAL A 2 -21.04 2.77 13.21
N GLY A 3 -20.71 2.39 14.46
CA GLY A 3 -20.92 1.03 15.00
C GLY A 3 -19.69 0.13 15.22
N ALA A 4 -18.46 0.57 14.90
CA ALA A 4 -17.25 -0.23 15.15
C ALA A 4 -16.71 -0.01 16.57
N THR A 5 -16.38 -1.10 17.28
CA THR A 5 -15.65 -1.06 18.56
C THR A 5 -14.36 -0.25 18.38
N PRO A 6 -13.92 0.58 19.33
CA PRO A 6 -12.73 1.43 19.19
C PRO A 6 -11.49 0.69 18.67
N ASP A 7 -11.29 -0.56 19.06
CA ASP A 7 -10.18 -1.41 18.61
C ASP A 7 -10.24 -1.69 17.09
N ILE A 8 -11.45 -1.92 16.56
CA ILE A 8 -11.67 -2.15 15.12
C ILE A 8 -11.50 -0.83 14.35
N ALA A 9 -11.97 0.29 14.91
CA ALA A 9 -11.73 1.59 14.31
C ALA A 9 -10.21 1.87 14.21
N GLY A 10 -9.46 1.59 15.29
CA GLY A 10 -8.00 1.66 15.34
C GLY A 10 -7.30 0.82 14.27
N SER A 11 -7.78 -0.41 14.02
CA SER A 11 -7.25 -1.29 12.97
C SER A 11 -7.47 -0.81 11.54
N ILE A 12 -8.57 -0.11 11.27
CA ILE A 12 -8.93 0.30 9.90
C ILE A 12 -8.28 1.63 9.52
N LEU A 13 -7.92 2.45 10.51
CA LEU A 13 -7.28 3.76 10.30
C LEU A 13 -6.07 3.70 9.36
N PRO A 14 -5.09 2.79 9.54
CA PRO A 14 -3.90 2.77 8.71
C PRO A 14 -4.02 1.88 7.46
N LYS A 15 -5.24 1.60 6.98
CA LYS A 15 -5.48 0.75 5.78
C LYS A 15 -4.77 1.19 4.48
N SER A 16 -4.29 2.43 4.42
CA SER A 16 -3.76 3.07 3.21
C SER A 16 -2.23 3.17 3.18
N VAL A 17 -1.53 2.60 4.17
CA VAL A 17 -0.07 2.46 4.17
C VAL A 17 0.33 1.00 3.91
N THR A 18 1.63 0.73 3.73
CA THR A 18 2.13 -0.63 3.53
C THR A 18 1.91 -1.48 4.78
N THR A 19 1.66 -2.78 4.59
CA THR A 19 1.27 -3.73 5.66
C THR A 19 2.10 -3.61 6.95
N PRO A 20 3.45 -3.51 6.91
CA PRO A 20 4.24 -3.40 8.15
C PRO A 20 3.98 -2.10 8.92
N ILE A 21 3.88 -0.97 8.20
CA ILE A 21 3.58 0.34 8.78
C ILE A 21 2.15 0.33 9.33
N ALA A 22 1.22 -0.28 8.59
CA ALA A 22 -0.17 -0.38 8.99
C ALA A 22 -0.34 -1.14 10.30
N MET A 23 0.35 -2.28 10.41
CA MET A 23 0.37 -3.10 11.62
C MET A 23 1.00 -2.36 12.80
N ALA A 24 2.13 -1.66 12.61
CA ALA A 24 2.80 -0.91 13.67
C ALA A 24 1.95 0.26 14.18
N VAL A 25 1.28 1.00 13.27
CA VAL A 25 0.38 2.09 13.64
C VAL A 25 -0.87 1.55 14.35
N ALA A 26 -1.48 0.47 13.84
CA ALA A 26 -2.62 -0.16 14.48
C ALA A 26 -2.30 -0.60 15.91
N ASP A 27 -1.14 -1.24 16.13
CA ASP A 27 -0.67 -1.66 17.45
C ASP A 27 -0.49 -0.46 18.40
N SER A 28 0.08 0.64 17.88
CA SER A 28 0.34 1.87 18.66
C SER A 28 -0.94 2.60 19.09
N VAL A 29 -2.05 2.47 18.35
CA VAL A 29 -3.34 3.11 18.66
C VAL A 29 -4.33 2.16 19.36
N GLY A 30 -3.87 0.99 19.83
CA GLY A 30 -4.70 0.00 20.50
C GLY A 30 -5.63 -0.80 19.57
N GLY A 31 -5.37 -0.79 18.27
CA GLY A 31 -6.05 -1.61 17.29
C GLY A 31 -5.47 -3.02 17.18
N ILE A 32 -6.15 -3.87 16.42
CA ILE A 32 -5.74 -5.25 16.09
C ILE A 32 -4.91 -5.24 14.80
N PRO A 33 -3.58 -5.53 14.83
CA PRO A 33 -2.71 -5.46 13.65
C PRO A 33 -3.12 -6.42 12.53
N ALA A 34 -3.67 -7.59 12.88
CA ALA A 34 -4.13 -8.59 11.90
C ALA A 34 -5.28 -8.06 11.01
N ILE A 35 -6.21 -7.28 11.57
CA ILE A 35 -7.30 -6.66 10.81
C ILE A 35 -6.74 -5.60 9.87
N SER A 36 -5.78 -4.79 10.35
CA SER A 36 -5.10 -3.80 9.50
C SER A 36 -4.40 -4.46 8.31
N ALA A 37 -3.69 -5.56 8.54
CA ALA A 37 -3.01 -6.30 7.48
C ALA A 37 -4.01 -6.84 6.45
N ALA A 38 -5.14 -7.39 6.92
CA ALA A 38 -6.21 -7.87 6.06
C ALA A 38 -6.79 -6.75 5.18
N CYS A 39 -7.02 -5.55 5.75
CA CYS A 39 -7.49 -4.39 4.98
C CYS A 39 -6.50 -3.97 3.88
N VAL A 40 -5.21 -3.89 4.20
CA VAL A 40 -4.17 -3.52 3.21
C VAL A 40 -4.07 -4.57 2.10
N LEU A 41 -4.05 -5.86 2.46
CA LEU A 41 -4.04 -6.97 1.50
C LEU A 41 -5.27 -6.92 0.59
N PHE A 42 -6.45 -6.68 1.14
CA PHE A 42 -7.68 -6.59 0.36
C PHE A 42 -7.60 -5.49 -0.70
N VAL A 43 -7.12 -4.29 -0.35
CA VAL A 43 -6.90 -3.20 -1.30
C VAL A 43 -5.86 -3.58 -2.36
N GLY A 44 -4.76 -4.22 -1.96
CA GLY A 44 -3.72 -4.68 -2.89
C GLY A 44 -4.23 -5.73 -3.89
N ILE A 45 -5.07 -6.66 -3.45
CA ILE A 45 -5.72 -7.66 -4.30
C ILE A 45 -6.67 -6.97 -5.29
N LEU A 46 -7.52 -6.05 -4.82
CA LEU A 46 -8.42 -5.30 -5.69
C LEU A 46 -7.64 -4.52 -6.75
N GLY A 47 -6.54 -3.87 -6.37
CA GLY A 47 -5.66 -3.18 -7.31
C GLY A 47 -5.04 -4.12 -8.35
N ALA A 48 -4.59 -5.31 -7.94
CA ALA A 48 -4.10 -6.34 -8.85
C ALA A 48 -5.19 -6.86 -9.82
N MET A 49 -6.43 -7.04 -9.34
CA MET A 49 -7.54 -7.54 -10.17
C MET A 49 -8.09 -6.50 -11.14
N PHE A 50 -8.30 -5.27 -10.67
CA PHE A 50 -9.01 -4.23 -11.41
C PHE A 50 -8.09 -3.19 -12.07
N GLY A 51 -6.82 -3.12 -11.69
CA GLY A 51 -5.89 -2.09 -12.15
C GLY A 51 -5.71 -2.05 -13.67
N HIS A 52 -5.49 -3.20 -14.31
CA HIS A 52 -5.37 -3.26 -15.77
C HIS A 52 -6.67 -2.89 -16.49
N SER A 53 -7.82 -3.34 -15.98
CA SER A 53 -9.13 -2.97 -16.54
C SER A 53 -9.37 -1.45 -16.44
N LEU A 54 -8.97 -0.84 -15.32
CA LEU A 54 -9.06 0.61 -15.14
C LEU A 54 -8.17 1.36 -16.12
N PHE A 55 -6.95 0.90 -16.37
CA PHE A 55 -6.06 1.50 -17.36
C PHE A 55 -6.62 1.41 -18.78
N ASP A 56 -7.28 0.32 -19.13
CA ASP A 56 -7.88 0.15 -20.46
C ASP A 56 -9.06 1.11 -20.65
N VAL A 57 -9.88 1.31 -19.62
CA VAL A 57 -10.97 2.33 -19.61
C VAL A 57 -10.39 3.74 -19.72
N LEU A 58 -9.32 4.04 -18.99
CA LEU A 58 -8.62 5.33 -19.03
C LEU A 58 -7.72 5.49 -20.28
N ARG A 59 -7.65 4.48 -21.15
CA ARG A 59 -6.82 4.44 -22.37
C ARG A 59 -5.33 4.66 -22.12
N VAL A 60 -4.82 4.25 -20.95
CA VAL A 60 -3.39 4.28 -20.64
C VAL A 60 -2.71 3.07 -21.29
N ARG A 61 -1.98 3.31 -22.37
CA ARG A 61 -1.34 2.24 -23.17
C ARG A 61 0.13 2.02 -22.86
N THR A 62 0.80 2.97 -22.23
CA THR A 62 2.24 2.91 -21.98
C THR A 62 2.56 1.95 -20.83
N HIS A 63 3.35 0.92 -21.10
CA HIS A 63 3.75 -0.07 -20.09
C HIS A 63 4.47 0.55 -18.89
N ALA A 64 5.33 1.56 -19.11
CA ALA A 64 6.00 2.27 -18.02
C ALA A 64 5.00 2.93 -17.06
N SER A 65 4.00 3.64 -17.60
CA SER A 65 2.97 4.32 -16.81
C SER A 65 2.09 3.33 -16.04
N ARG A 66 1.67 2.23 -16.68
CA ARG A 66 0.88 1.17 -16.04
C ARG A 66 1.66 0.51 -14.91
N GLY A 67 2.92 0.15 -15.16
CA GLY A 67 3.81 -0.44 -14.16
C GLY A 67 4.03 0.47 -12.95
N LEU A 68 4.43 1.73 -13.17
CA LEU A 68 4.64 2.70 -12.09
C LEU A 68 3.36 2.91 -11.25
N ALA A 69 2.20 3.03 -11.90
CA ALA A 69 0.92 3.22 -11.22
C ALA A 69 0.53 1.98 -10.39
N MET A 70 0.72 0.77 -10.92
CA MET A 70 0.43 -0.47 -10.18
C MET A 70 1.34 -0.66 -8.97
N GLY A 71 2.64 -0.43 -9.14
CA GLY A 71 3.62 -0.61 -8.07
C GLY A 71 3.43 0.38 -6.93
N THR A 72 3.01 1.62 -7.24
CA THR A 72 2.72 2.64 -6.22
C THR A 72 1.37 2.40 -5.53
N ALA A 73 0.31 2.09 -6.27
CA ALA A 73 -1.05 2.01 -5.72
C ALA A 73 -1.39 0.64 -5.09
N SER A 74 -0.86 -0.45 -5.64
CA SER A 74 -1.24 -1.83 -5.28
C SER A 74 -0.06 -2.63 -4.70
N HIS A 75 1.07 -1.96 -4.50
CA HIS A 75 2.27 -2.50 -3.86
C HIS A 75 2.76 -3.81 -4.50
N ALA A 76 3.16 -4.79 -3.68
CA ALA A 76 3.75 -6.03 -4.13
C ALA A 76 2.78 -6.90 -4.95
N LEU A 77 1.50 -6.91 -4.59
CA LEU A 77 0.48 -7.69 -5.30
C LEU A 77 0.23 -7.16 -6.71
N GLY A 78 0.11 -5.84 -6.87
CA GLY A 78 0.02 -5.23 -8.21
C GLY A 78 1.29 -5.42 -9.03
N THR A 79 2.45 -5.40 -8.37
CA THR A 79 3.74 -5.67 -9.03
C THR A 79 3.84 -7.10 -9.55
N ALA A 80 3.40 -8.08 -8.75
CA ALA A 80 3.31 -9.46 -9.19
C ALA A 80 2.39 -9.59 -10.41
N ARG A 81 1.22 -8.92 -10.39
CA ARG A 81 0.32 -8.93 -11.54
C ARG A 81 0.93 -8.30 -12.79
N CYS A 82 1.61 -7.16 -12.66
CA CYS A 82 2.32 -6.55 -13.77
C CYS A 82 3.38 -7.49 -14.35
N ALA A 83 4.14 -8.20 -13.51
CA ALA A 83 5.14 -9.17 -13.94
C ALA A 83 4.53 -10.37 -14.68
N GLU A 84 3.33 -10.82 -14.29
CA GLU A 84 2.58 -11.86 -15.01
C GLU A 84 2.09 -11.38 -16.38
N VAL A 85 1.64 -10.11 -16.48
CA VAL A 85 1.04 -9.56 -17.70
C VAL A 85 2.12 -9.17 -18.71
N ASN A 86 3.18 -8.47 -18.28
CA ASN A 86 4.24 -8.00 -19.16
C ASN A 86 5.53 -7.72 -18.37
N TYR A 87 6.65 -8.27 -18.85
CA TYR A 87 7.96 -8.09 -18.20
C TYR A 87 8.36 -6.62 -18.01
N ILE A 88 8.09 -5.74 -18.98
CA ILE A 88 8.42 -4.31 -18.90
C ILE A 88 7.56 -3.62 -17.84
N GLU A 89 6.26 -3.93 -17.76
CA GLU A 89 5.40 -3.38 -16.70
C GLU A 89 5.87 -3.84 -15.32
N GLY A 90 6.21 -5.12 -15.18
CA GLY A 90 6.76 -5.69 -13.95
C GLY A 90 8.06 -4.99 -13.51
N ALA A 91 8.95 -4.69 -14.45
CA ALA A 91 10.20 -3.97 -14.18
C ALA A 91 9.95 -2.54 -13.65
N TYR A 92 9.08 -1.76 -14.32
CA TYR A 92 8.72 -0.41 -13.86
C TYR A 92 7.95 -0.42 -12.54
N SER A 93 7.07 -1.40 -12.33
CA SER A 93 6.35 -1.58 -11.06
C SER A 93 7.30 -1.91 -9.92
N SER A 94 8.28 -2.79 -10.15
CA SER A 94 9.31 -3.13 -9.17
C SER A 94 10.20 -1.92 -8.84
N LEU A 95 10.55 -1.11 -9.84
CA LEU A 95 11.28 0.14 -9.64
C LEU A 95 10.51 1.13 -8.77
N ALA A 96 9.20 1.31 -9.03
CA ALA A 96 8.34 2.14 -8.20
C ALA A 96 8.29 1.66 -6.74
N LEU A 97 8.11 0.35 -6.54
CA LEU A 97 8.04 -0.25 -5.21
C LEU A 97 9.36 -0.12 -4.44
N MET A 98 10.50 -0.38 -5.11
CA MET A 98 11.83 -0.24 -4.52
C MET A 98 12.15 1.22 -4.17
N THR A 99 11.82 2.15 -5.07
CA THR A 99 12.00 3.59 -4.84
C THR A 99 11.16 4.07 -3.65
N CYS A 100 9.89 3.66 -3.58
CA CYS A 100 9.02 3.94 -2.44
C CYS A 100 9.61 3.37 -1.13
N GLY A 101 10.12 2.14 -1.17
CA GLY A 101 10.76 1.49 -0.02
C GLY A 101 12.02 2.21 0.45
N VAL A 102 12.89 2.65 -0.47
CA VAL A 102 14.10 3.42 -0.16
C VAL A 102 13.75 4.77 0.47
N ILE A 103 12.85 5.53 -0.17
CA ILE A 103 12.39 6.82 0.35
C ILE A 103 11.79 6.66 1.75
N THR A 104 10.91 5.67 1.93
CA THR A 104 10.27 5.41 3.21
C THR A 104 11.30 5.00 4.27
N SER A 105 12.27 4.14 3.93
CA SER A 105 13.30 3.69 4.87
C SER A 105 14.24 4.82 5.31
N LEU A 106 14.54 5.77 4.41
CA LEU A 106 15.35 6.94 4.74
C LEU A 106 14.57 7.94 5.60
N ILE A 107 13.27 8.11 5.35
CA ILE A 107 12.43 9.09 6.04
C ILE A 107 11.91 8.58 7.39
N ALA A 108 11.57 7.28 7.47
CA ALA A 108 10.98 6.65 8.65
C ALA A 108 11.73 6.95 9.97
N PRO A 109 13.06 6.82 10.08
CA PRO A 109 13.75 7.08 11.36
C PRO A 109 13.66 8.55 11.82
N PHE A 110 13.42 9.50 10.91
CA PHE A 110 13.24 10.91 11.26
C PHE A 110 11.79 11.24 11.61
N ILE A 111 10.83 10.64 10.91
CA ILE A 111 9.40 10.90 11.13
C ILE A 111 8.86 10.15 12.34
N PHE A 112 9.30 8.90 12.58
CA PHE A 112 8.83 8.07 13.69
C PHE A 112 8.96 8.75 15.08
N PRO A 113 10.10 9.36 15.47
CA PRO A 113 10.20 10.06 16.75
C PRO A 113 9.34 11.33 16.82
N VAL A 114 9.15 12.04 15.69
CA VAL A 114 8.29 13.23 15.63
C VAL A 114 6.82 12.85 15.84
N ILE A 115 6.37 11.76 15.22
CA ILE A 115 5.02 11.23 15.42
C ILE A 115 4.82 10.83 16.88
N LEU A 116 5.75 10.08 17.48
CA LEU A 116 5.63 9.68 18.88
C LEU A 116 5.58 10.87 19.85
N HIS A 117 6.32 11.95 19.57
CA HIS A 117 6.25 13.18 20.36
C HIS A 117 4.93 13.95 20.21
N LEU A 118 4.28 13.88 19.04
CA LEU A 118 3.02 14.59 18.77
C LEU A 118 1.81 13.87 19.37
N PHE A 119 1.88 12.55 19.52
CA PHE A 119 0.82 11.70 20.05
C PHE A 119 1.03 11.30 21.53
N SER A 120 2.12 11.77 22.17
CA SER A 120 2.34 11.71 23.62
C SER A 120 1.87 13.00 24.30
#